data_AF-A0A519UWN0-F1
#
_entry.id   AF-A0A519UWN0-F1
#
_cell.length_a   1.000
_cell.length_b   1.000
_cell.length_c   1.000
_cell.angle_alpha   90.00
_cell.angle_beta   90.00
_cell.angle_gamma   90.00
#
_symmetry.space_group_name_H-M   'P 1'
#
loop_
_entity.id
_entity.type
_entity.pdbx_description
1 polymer ?
#
loop_
_entity_poly.entity_id
_entity_poly.type
_entity_poly.pdbx_seq_one_letter_code
_entity_poly.pdbx_strand_id
1 'polypeptide(L)'
;MSLPFPFYFLHIGLVDVADVLLVTWLLYQLYRLLRGSVALNVALGLLSLYLVYLVVNALGLGLLSAILGQFMSVGVLASIILFQQEIRRFLLNVGKAALEGGGPLGWWRRPSSQPTGAPSLVAFVEAAKSLAGKETGALICFALTSDLSAYAESGDRLDAEPSKRLLLAIFNKTSPLHDGAVIVAQGR
;
A
#
# COMPACT_ATOMS: atom_id res chain seq x y z
N MET A 1 29.81 22.51 -47.84
CA MET A 1 29.17 23.11 -46.65
C MET A 1 28.28 22.03 -46.05
N SER A 2 28.85 21.21 -45.18
CA SER A 2 28.25 19.99 -44.62
C SER A 2 27.51 20.32 -43.32
N LEU A 3 26.25 19.91 -43.25
CA LEU A 3 25.38 20.05 -42.06
C LEU A 3 25.97 19.27 -40.87
N PRO A 4 25.97 19.81 -39.64
CA PRO A 4 26.67 19.24 -38.49
C PRO A 4 25.75 18.40 -37.59
N PHE A 5 24.94 17.50 -38.15
CA PHE A 5 24.11 16.59 -37.33
C PHE A 5 24.04 15.18 -37.96
N PRO A 6 24.93 14.26 -37.57
CA PRO A 6 24.73 12.86 -37.88
C PRO A 6 23.67 12.32 -36.90
N PHE A 7 22.45 12.08 -37.39
CA PHE A 7 21.40 11.34 -36.67
C PHE A 7 21.76 9.84 -36.60
N TYR A 8 22.84 9.53 -35.90
CA TYR A 8 23.43 8.19 -35.82
C TYR A 8 23.55 7.75 -34.35
N PHE A 9 22.47 7.73 -33.55
CA PHE A 9 22.66 7.64 -32.09
C PHE A 9 21.70 6.76 -31.26
N LEU A 10 20.83 5.95 -31.86
CA LEU A 10 20.05 4.95 -31.11
C LEU A 10 20.14 3.60 -31.80
N HIS A 11 21.25 2.89 -31.57
CA HIS A 11 21.31 1.44 -31.81
C HIS A 11 20.55 0.79 -30.66
N ILE A 12 19.22 0.75 -30.77
CA ILE A 12 18.36 0.11 -29.77
C ILE A 12 18.64 -1.39 -29.84
N GLY A 13 19.46 -1.87 -28.93
CA GLY A 13 19.72 -3.30 -28.75
C GLY A 13 18.55 -3.97 -28.02
N LEU A 14 18.45 -5.30 -28.14
CA LEU A 14 17.53 -6.10 -27.33
C LEU A 14 17.75 -5.88 -25.82
N VAL A 15 18.98 -5.54 -25.41
CA VAL A 15 19.34 -5.20 -24.04
C VAL A 15 18.71 -3.88 -23.61
N ASP A 16 18.71 -2.84 -24.45
CA ASP A 16 18.10 -1.55 -24.14
C ASP A 16 16.58 -1.67 -24.00
N VAL A 17 15.96 -2.51 -24.85
CA VAL A 17 14.52 -2.81 -24.75
C VAL A 17 14.19 -3.53 -23.44
N ALA A 18 15.01 -4.53 -23.08
CA ALA A 18 14.84 -5.26 -21.82
C ALA A 18 15.05 -4.35 -20.60
N ASP A 19 16.05 -3.45 -20.65
CA ASP A 19 16.33 -2.48 -19.58
C ASP A 19 15.19 -1.49 -19.40
N VAL A 20 14.72 -0.87 -20.49
CA VAL A 20 13.56 0.05 -20.44
C VAL A 20 12.31 -0.66 -19.94
N LEU A 21 12.05 -1.89 -20.36
CA LEU A 21 10.92 -2.69 -19.85
C LEU A 21 11.05 -2.96 -18.35
N LEU A 22 12.25 -3.35 -17.90
CA LEU A 22 12.51 -3.65 -16.49
C LEU A 22 12.36 -2.39 -15.62
N VAL A 23 12.96 -1.27 -16.04
CA VAL A 23 12.82 0.03 -15.37
C VAL A 23 11.36 0.47 -15.35
N THR A 24 10.64 0.36 -16.48
CA THR A 24 9.22 0.72 -16.57
C THR A 24 8.38 -0.13 -15.62
N TRP A 25 8.62 -1.44 -15.58
CA TRP A 25 7.93 -2.34 -14.65
C TRP A 25 8.24 -1.97 -13.19
N LEU A 26 9.50 -1.69 -12.85
CA LEU A 26 9.91 -1.28 -11.51
C LEU A 26 9.28 0.04 -11.08
N LEU A 27 9.27 1.05 -11.97
CA LEU A 27 8.60 2.33 -11.74
C LEU A 27 7.08 2.18 -11.59
N TYR A 28 6.45 1.32 -12.38
CA TYR A 28 5.02 1.03 -12.26
C TYR A 28 4.69 0.40 -10.91
N GLN A 29 5.52 -0.53 -10.43
CA GLN A 29 5.35 -1.15 -9.11
C GLN A 29 5.52 -0.12 -7.98
N LEU A 30 6.51 0.77 -8.09
CA LEU A 30 6.69 1.88 -7.15
C LEU A 30 5.49 2.84 -7.16
N TYR A 31 4.99 3.20 -8.34
CA TYR A 31 3.79 4.01 -8.48
C TYR A 31 2.58 3.35 -7.82
N ARG A 32 2.33 2.06 -8.09
CA ARG A 32 1.21 1.31 -7.52
C ARG A 32 1.27 1.26 -5.99
N LEU A 33 2.46 1.17 -5.42
CA LEU A 33 2.69 1.17 -3.98
C LEU A 33 2.38 2.54 -3.34
N LEU A 34 2.78 3.62 -4.00
CA LEU A 34 2.60 4.98 -3.49
C LEU A 34 1.19 5.54 -3.76
N ARG A 35 0.48 5.04 -4.78
CA ARG A 35 -0.84 5.52 -5.19
C ARG A 35 -1.87 5.36 -4.06
N GLY A 36 -2.51 6.47 -3.68
CA GLY A 36 -3.55 6.52 -2.65
C GLY A 36 -3.01 6.73 -1.23
N SER A 37 -1.69 6.83 -1.06
CA SER A 37 -1.06 7.18 0.22
C SER A 37 -0.68 8.66 0.27
N VAL A 38 -0.62 9.22 1.49
CA VAL A 38 -0.11 10.58 1.74
C VAL A 38 1.34 10.73 1.25
N ALA A 39 2.10 9.63 1.23
CA ALA A 39 3.47 9.57 0.76
C ALA A 39 3.66 10.13 -0.67
N LEU A 40 2.71 9.94 -1.58
CA LEU A 40 2.80 10.48 -2.94
C LEU A 40 2.75 12.02 -2.97
N ASN A 41 1.91 12.62 -2.14
CA ASN A 41 1.84 14.07 -2.01
C ASN A 41 3.13 14.64 -1.41
N VAL A 42 3.69 13.97 -0.40
CA VAL A 42 4.97 14.36 0.21
C VAL A 42 6.12 14.23 -0.80
N ALA A 43 6.17 13.16 -1.58
CA ALA A 43 7.18 12.95 -2.61
C ALA A 43 7.12 14.03 -3.70
N LEU A 44 5.93 14.36 -4.19
CA LEU A 44 5.73 15.46 -5.15
C LEU A 44 6.12 16.82 -4.55
N GLY A 45 5.82 17.05 -3.28
CA GLY A 45 6.26 18.25 -2.54
C GLY A 45 7.78 18.36 -2.48
N LEU A 46 8.47 17.29 -2.07
CA LEU A 46 9.93 17.24 -1.99
C LEU A 46 10.58 17.42 -3.37
N LEU A 47 10.01 16.78 -4.40
CA LEU A 47 10.45 16.93 -5.79
C LEU A 47 10.28 18.37 -6.29
N SER A 48 9.14 18.99 -6.00
CA SER A 48 8.89 20.38 -6.39
C SER A 48 9.88 21.34 -5.72
N LEU A 49 10.20 21.11 -4.44
CA LEU A 49 11.19 21.91 -3.71
C LEU A 49 12.61 21.71 -4.29
N TYR A 50 12.95 20.47 -4.66
CA TYR A 50 14.21 20.17 -5.33
C TYR A 50 14.32 20.86 -6.70
N LEU A 51 13.24 20.89 -7.48
CA LEU A 51 13.18 21.61 -8.75
C LEU A 51 13.39 23.12 -8.53
N VAL A 52 12.75 23.71 -7.52
CA VAL A 52 12.98 25.11 -7.15
C VAL A 52 14.44 25.35 -6.78
N TYR A 53 15.05 24.47 -5.98
CA TYR A 53 16.48 24.55 -5.66
C TYR A 53 17.36 24.55 -6.92
N LEU A 54 17.09 23.66 -7.89
CA LEU A 54 17.82 23.61 -9.15
C LEU A 54 17.68 24.91 -9.96
N VAL A 55 16.47 25.46 -10.05
CA VAL A 55 16.22 26.74 -10.73
C VAL A 55 16.98 27.87 -10.05
N VAL A 56 16.88 27.98 -8.72
CA VAL A 56 17.60 28.99 -7.92
C VAL A 56 19.10 28.89 -8.09
N ASN A 57 19.64 27.67 -8.10
CA ASN A 57 21.06 27.41 -8.30
C ASN A 57 21.51 27.75 -9.73
N ALA A 58 20.70 27.42 -10.74
CA ALA A 58 20.97 27.78 -12.14
C ALA A 58 20.93 29.30 -12.38
N LEU A 59 20.09 30.04 -11.65
CA LEU A 59 20.02 31.50 -11.69
C LEU A 59 21.17 32.19 -10.94
N GLY A 60 22.05 31.43 -10.26
CA GLY A 60 23.19 31.99 -9.52
C GLY A 60 22.81 32.74 -8.24
N LEU A 61 21.63 32.49 -7.68
CA LEU A 61 21.16 33.13 -6.45
C LEU A 61 21.87 32.53 -5.22
N GLY A 62 23.08 33.01 -4.93
CA GLY A 62 23.98 32.41 -3.94
C GLY A 62 23.40 32.24 -2.53
N LEU A 63 22.74 33.27 -1.98
CA LEU A 63 22.13 33.19 -0.64
C LEU A 63 20.98 32.17 -0.59
N LEU A 64 20.09 32.21 -1.59
CA LEU A 64 18.93 31.33 -1.63
C LEU A 64 19.34 29.89 -1.91
N SER A 65 20.33 29.67 -2.78
CA SER A 65 20.94 28.36 -3.03
C SER A 65 21.61 27.80 -1.77
N ALA A 66 22.29 28.63 -0.97
CA ALA A 66 22.88 28.20 0.29
C ALA A 66 21.82 27.78 1.33
N ILE A 67 20.75 28.56 1.50
CA ILE A 67 19.66 28.24 2.43
C ILE A 67 18.91 26.97 1.98
N LEU A 68 18.50 26.92 0.71
CA LEU A 68 17.80 25.76 0.15
C LEU A 68 18.70 24.53 0.13
N GLY A 69 19.99 24.66 -0.15
CA GLY A 69 20.96 23.55 -0.11
C GLY A 69 21.08 22.94 1.29
N GLN A 70 21.15 23.78 2.33
CA GLN A 70 21.15 23.30 3.72
C GLN A 70 19.82 22.60 4.06
N PHE A 71 18.69 23.17 3.62
CA PHE A 71 17.39 22.54 3.79
C PHE A 71 17.31 21.18 3.08
N MET A 72 17.83 21.05 1.85
CA MET A 72 17.87 19.79 1.11
C MET A 72 18.73 18.74 1.82
N SER A 73 19.87 19.13 2.40
CA SER A 73 20.76 18.23 3.16
C SER A 73 20.04 17.56 4.33
N VAL A 74 19.31 18.34 5.15
CA VAL A 74 18.49 17.80 6.24
C VAL A 74 17.21 17.14 5.71
N GLY A 75 16.68 17.65 4.60
CA GLY A 75 15.46 17.19 3.95
C GLY A 75 15.55 15.75 3.45
N VAL A 76 16.71 15.31 2.96
CA VAL A 76 16.93 13.90 2.58
C VAL A 76 16.81 13.00 3.80
N LEU A 77 17.45 13.35 4.93
CA LEU A 77 17.35 12.58 6.17
C LEU A 77 15.91 12.54 6.69
N ALA A 78 15.24 13.70 6.72
CA ALA A 78 13.84 13.79 7.13
C ALA A 78 12.92 12.96 6.21
N SER A 79 13.19 12.96 4.90
CA SER A 79 12.46 12.14 3.92
C SER A 79 12.63 10.65 4.20
N ILE A 80 13.84 10.17 4.50
CA ILE A 80 14.08 8.77 4.84
C ILE A 80 13.31 8.37 6.10
N ILE A 81 13.35 9.21 7.15
CA ILE A 81 12.64 8.95 8.41
C ILE A 81 11.12 8.92 8.17
N LEU A 82 10.60 9.87 7.38
CA LEU A 82 9.18 9.95 7.08
C LEU A 82 8.70 8.74 6.25
N PHE A 83 9.50 8.29 5.29
CA PHE A 83 9.20 7.11 4.47
C PHE A 83 9.59 5.77 5.10
N GLN A 84 10.08 5.76 6.33
CA GLN A 84 10.58 4.55 6.99
C GLN A 84 9.50 3.46 7.09
N GLN A 85 8.25 3.84 7.35
CA GLN A 85 7.13 2.90 7.49
C GLN A 85 6.74 2.29 6.15
N GLU A 86 6.78 3.06 5.08
CA GLU A 86 6.49 2.66 3.70
C GLU A 86 7.55 1.67 3.20
N ILE A 87 8.84 1.97 3.44
CA ILE A 87 9.96 1.08 3.11
C ILE A 87 9.79 -0.26 3.84
N ARG A 88 9.45 -0.22 5.13
CA ARG A 88 9.19 -1.43 5.90
C ARG A 88 8.04 -2.25 5.31
N ARG A 89 6.90 -1.62 5.03
CA ARG A 89 5.73 -2.27 4.43
C ARG A 89 6.06 -2.87 3.06
N PHE A 90 6.83 -2.16 2.24
CA PHE A 90 7.28 -2.63 0.94
C PHE A 90 8.12 -3.91 1.05
N LEU A 91 9.15 -3.89 1.89
CA LEU A 91 10.05 -5.03 2.08
C LEU A 91 9.29 -6.26 2.61
N LEU A 92 8.35 -6.06 3.52
CA LEU A 92 7.49 -7.13 4.02
C LEU A 92 6.59 -7.71 2.91
N ASN A 93 6.00 -6.86 2.06
CA ASN A 93 5.17 -7.30 0.94
C ASN A 93 5.98 -8.06 -0.12
N VAL A 94 7.19 -7.59 -0.44
CA VAL A 94 8.11 -8.29 -1.34
C VAL A 94 8.58 -9.61 -0.73
N GLY A 95 8.89 -9.62 0.57
CA GLY A 95 9.26 -10.82 1.32
C GLY A 95 8.14 -11.88 1.37
N LYS A 96 6.89 -11.47 1.64
CA LYS A 96 5.72 -12.35 1.58
C LYS A 96 5.53 -12.91 0.16
N ALA A 97 5.61 -12.08 -0.88
CA ALA A 97 5.51 -12.54 -2.27
C ALA A 97 6.63 -13.53 -2.66
N ALA A 98 7.82 -13.39 -2.09
CA ALA A 98 8.93 -14.32 -2.30
C ALA A 98 8.81 -15.63 -1.49
N LEU A 99 8.19 -15.59 -0.31
CA LEU A 99 8.01 -16.76 0.56
C LEU A 99 6.75 -17.58 0.24
N GLU A 100 5.65 -16.92 -0.16
CA GLU A 100 4.42 -17.59 -0.64
C GLU A 100 4.53 -17.99 -2.12
N GLY A 101 5.45 -17.38 -2.86
CA GLY A 101 5.76 -17.71 -4.25
C GLY A 101 6.83 -18.79 -4.35
N GLY A 102 6.43 -20.06 -4.31
CA GLY A 102 7.28 -21.17 -4.71
C GLY A 102 7.79 -20.99 -6.15
N GLY A 103 8.99 -20.43 -6.30
CA GLY A 103 9.76 -20.33 -7.53
C GLY A 103 9.18 -19.42 -8.64
N PRO A 104 9.97 -19.18 -9.71
CA PRO A 104 9.59 -18.35 -10.86
C PRO A 104 8.50 -18.98 -11.75
N LEU A 105 7.69 -19.90 -11.22
CA LEU A 105 6.47 -20.45 -11.84
C LEU A 105 5.20 -20.21 -10.99
N GLY A 106 5.33 -19.67 -9.77
CA GLY A 106 4.20 -19.44 -8.86
C GLY A 106 3.23 -18.33 -9.29
N TRP A 107 3.67 -17.43 -10.18
CA TRP A 107 2.85 -16.34 -10.73
C TRP A 107 1.71 -16.82 -11.64
N TRP A 108 1.74 -18.09 -12.11
CA TRP A 108 0.64 -18.69 -12.86
C TRP A 108 -0.44 -19.30 -11.97
N ARG A 109 -0.13 -19.58 -10.69
CA ARG A 109 -1.18 -19.89 -9.72
C ARG A 109 -1.86 -18.60 -9.35
N ARG A 110 -2.82 -18.20 -10.21
CA ARG A 110 -4.00 -17.49 -9.75
C ARG A 110 -4.39 -18.15 -8.42
N PRO A 111 -4.52 -17.41 -7.31
CA PRO A 111 -5.45 -17.86 -6.31
C PRO A 111 -6.80 -17.79 -7.02
N SER A 112 -7.17 -18.88 -7.69
CA SER A 112 -8.55 -19.21 -7.97
C SER A 112 -9.17 -19.65 -6.66
N SER A 113 -9.04 -18.84 -5.61
CA SER A 113 -10.17 -18.60 -4.75
C SER A 113 -11.13 -17.77 -5.61
N GLN A 114 -11.92 -18.50 -6.41
CA GLN A 114 -13.33 -18.09 -6.50
C GLN A 114 -13.74 -17.71 -5.07
N PRO A 115 -14.42 -16.57 -4.85
CA PRO A 115 -15.11 -16.38 -3.59
C PRO A 115 -16.19 -17.45 -3.52
N THR A 116 -15.82 -18.67 -3.11
CA THR A 116 -16.74 -19.72 -2.71
C THR A 116 -17.45 -19.18 -1.49
N GLY A 117 -18.62 -18.60 -1.75
CA GLY A 117 -19.45 -17.94 -0.78
C GLY A 117 -19.03 -16.49 -0.56
N ALA A 118 -19.75 -15.55 -1.19
CA ALA A 118 -20.01 -14.32 -0.45
C ALA A 118 -20.52 -14.76 0.94
N PRO A 119 -19.86 -14.39 2.05
CA PRO A 119 -20.36 -14.77 3.36
C PRO A 119 -21.81 -14.29 3.43
N SER A 120 -22.72 -15.15 3.91
CA SER A 120 -24.14 -14.84 3.82
C SER A 120 -24.39 -13.50 4.53
N LEU A 121 -24.60 -12.44 3.74
CA LEU A 121 -24.80 -11.08 4.23
C LEU A 121 -26.01 -11.03 5.18
N VAL A 122 -26.93 -11.98 5.01
CA VAL A 122 -28.08 -12.24 5.87
C VAL A 122 -27.68 -12.30 7.34
N ALA A 123 -26.64 -13.06 7.71
CA ALA A 123 -26.24 -13.19 9.11
C ALA A 123 -25.79 -11.85 9.73
N PHE A 124 -25.03 -11.06 8.96
CA PHE A 124 -24.57 -9.74 9.39
C PHE A 124 -25.71 -8.73 9.48
N VAL A 125 -26.61 -8.72 8.50
CA VAL A 125 -27.79 -7.83 8.50
C VAL A 125 -28.72 -8.16 9.66
N GLU A 126 -28.99 -9.43 9.93
CA GLU A 126 -29.82 -9.84 11.05
C GLU A 126 -29.19 -9.55 12.42
N ALA A 127 -27.86 -9.72 12.52
CA ALA A 127 -27.11 -9.34 13.73
C ALA A 127 -27.18 -7.82 13.95
N ALA A 128 -26.89 -7.03 12.91
CA ALA A 128 -26.93 -5.57 12.96
C ALA A 128 -28.32 -5.05 13.37
N LYS A 129 -29.40 -5.59 12.80
CA LYS A 129 -30.78 -5.26 13.22
C LYS A 129 -31.02 -5.54 14.70
N SER A 130 -30.54 -6.67 15.19
CA SER A 130 -30.72 -7.08 16.59
C SER A 130 -29.87 -6.26 17.56
N LEU A 131 -28.67 -5.87 17.16
CA LEU A 131 -27.76 -5.01 17.92
C LEU A 131 -28.29 -3.57 17.98
N ALA A 132 -28.78 -3.05 16.86
CA ALA A 132 -29.43 -1.75 16.79
C ALA A 132 -30.66 -1.67 17.69
N GLY A 133 -31.51 -2.71 17.68
CA GLY A 133 -32.67 -2.79 18.59
C GLY A 133 -32.31 -2.90 20.07
N LYS A 134 -31.06 -3.24 20.40
CA LYS A 134 -30.53 -3.28 21.77
C LYS A 134 -29.58 -2.11 22.08
N GLU A 135 -29.51 -1.11 21.19
CA GLU A 135 -28.60 0.03 21.32
C GLU A 135 -27.14 -0.40 21.62
N THR A 136 -26.71 -1.48 20.99
CA THR A 136 -25.38 -2.06 21.17
C THR A 136 -24.53 -1.71 19.96
N GLY A 137 -23.46 -0.96 20.20
CA GLY A 137 -22.48 -0.61 19.16
C GLY A 137 -21.75 -1.85 18.65
N ALA A 138 -21.50 -1.88 17.34
CA ALA A 138 -20.75 -2.95 16.71
C ALA A 138 -19.95 -2.40 15.53
N LEU A 139 -18.70 -2.86 15.40
CA LEU A 139 -17.80 -2.48 14.33
C LEU A 139 -17.37 -3.74 13.57
N ILE A 140 -17.82 -3.84 12.31
CA ILE A 140 -17.57 -5.00 11.44
C ILE A 140 -16.85 -4.51 10.19
N CYS A 141 -15.64 -5.01 9.96
CA CYS A 141 -14.77 -4.65 8.84
C CYS A 141 -14.67 -5.85 7.87
N PHE A 142 -14.89 -5.61 6.58
CA PHE A 142 -14.74 -6.63 5.55
C PHE A 142 -13.44 -6.44 4.77
N ALA A 143 -12.53 -7.41 4.86
CA ALA A 143 -11.29 -7.42 4.08
C ALA A 143 -11.60 -7.80 2.62
N LEU A 144 -11.67 -6.80 1.74
CA LEU A 144 -11.94 -7.02 0.31
C LEU A 144 -10.63 -7.23 -0.48
N THR A 145 -9.85 -6.15 -0.64
CA THR A 145 -8.62 -6.14 -1.44
C THR A 145 -7.40 -5.74 -0.62
N SER A 146 -7.60 -4.95 0.44
CA SER A 146 -6.56 -4.57 1.39
C SER A 146 -6.34 -5.67 2.43
N ASP A 147 -5.07 -6.02 2.66
CA ASP A 147 -4.69 -6.92 3.73
C ASP A 147 -4.85 -6.22 5.09
N LEU A 148 -5.76 -6.73 5.92
CA LEU A 148 -6.01 -6.25 7.29
C LEU A 148 -5.24 -7.07 8.34
N SER A 149 -4.33 -7.97 7.93
CA SER A 149 -3.58 -8.86 8.84
C SER A 149 -2.87 -8.12 9.97
N ALA A 150 -2.27 -6.97 9.69
CA ALA A 150 -1.58 -6.16 10.70
C ALA A 150 -2.50 -5.66 11.84
N TYR A 151 -3.81 -5.50 11.58
CA TYR A 151 -4.80 -5.15 12.61
C TYR A 151 -5.39 -6.40 13.28
N ALA A 152 -5.45 -7.52 12.55
CA ALA A 152 -5.90 -8.79 13.10
C ALA A 152 -4.91 -9.38 14.11
N GLU A 153 -3.60 -9.07 14.00
CA GLU A 153 -2.57 -9.53 14.92
C GLU A 153 -2.78 -9.08 16.38
N SER A 154 -3.47 -7.96 16.62
CA SER A 154 -3.81 -7.49 17.98
C SER A 154 -5.08 -8.09 18.56
N GLY A 155 -5.85 -8.84 17.75
CA GLY A 155 -7.13 -9.43 18.16
C GLY A 155 -7.04 -10.94 18.39
N ASP A 156 -8.15 -11.51 18.83
CA ASP A 156 -8.30 -12.96 18.96
C ASP A 156 -8.67 -13.59 17.63
N ARG A 157 -7.85 -14.56 17.17
CA ARG A 157 -8.12 -15.29 15.92
C ARG A 157 -9.29 -16.25 16.14
N LEU A 158 -10.36 -16.04 15.39
CA LEU A 158 -11.54 -16.89 15.40
C LEU A 158 -11.77 -17.44 13.98
N ASP A 159 -11.51 -18.73 13.78
CA ASP A 159 -11.81 -19.41 12.52
C ASP A 159 -13.20 -20.05 12.58
N ALA A 160 -14.23 -19.22 12.37
CA ALA A 160 -15.62 -19.63 12.51
C ALA A 160 -16.48 -19.16 11.33
N GLU A 161 -17.55 -19.90 11.04
CA GLU A 161 -18.54 -19.43 10.08
C GLU A 161 -19.39 -18.29 10.70
N PRO A 162 -19.55 -17.16 10.00
CA PRO A 162 -20.28 -16.03 10.53
C PRO A 162 -21.76 -16.38 10.70
N SER A 163 -22.25 -16.25 11.94
CA SER A 163 -23.65 -16.46 12.27
C SER A 163 -24.18 -15.30 13.13
N LYS A 164 -25.49 -15.06 13.06
CA LYS A 164 -26.16 -14.04 13.89
C LYS A 164 -25.83 -14.22 15.38
N ARG A 165 -25.87 -15.46 15.87
CA ARG A 165 -25.60 -15.79 17.28
C ARG A 165 -24.16 -15.48 17.67
N LEU A 166 -23.20 -15.82 16.80
CA LEU A 166 -21.79 -15.53 17.05
C LEU A 166 -21.53 -14.02 17.14
N LEU A 167 -22.05 -13.25 16.18
CA LEU A 167 -21.90 -11.79 16.17
C LEU A 167 -22.53 -11.15 17.41
N LEU A 168 -23.71 -11.62 17.83
CA LEU A 168 -24.36 -11.16 19.07
C LEU A 168 -23.57 -11.51 20.33
N ALA A 169 -22.87 -12.66 20.34
CA ALA A 169 -22.04 -13.06 21.47
C ALA A 169 -20.75 -12.23 21.55
N ILE A 170 -20.13 -11.94 20.41
CA ILE A 170 -18.93 -11.09 20.33
C ILE A 170 -19.26 -9.69 20.85
N PHE A 171 -20.28 -9.03 20.30
CA PHE A 171 -20.65 -7.65 20.67
C PHE A 171 -21.49 -7.55 21.95
N ASN A 172 -21.64 -8.62 22.73
CA ASN A 172 -22.31 -8.56 24.02
C ASN A 172 -21.42 -7.81 25.03
N LYS A 173 -21.93 -6.75 25.68
CA LYS A 173 -21.19 -5.92 26.66
C LYS A 173 -20.55 -6.71 27.83
N THR A 174 -21.01 -7.93 28.09
CA THR A 174 -20.45 -8.81 29.13
C THR A 174 -19.36 -9.76 28.61
N SER A 175 -19.20 -9.85 27.29
CA SER A 175 -18.18 -10.67 26.63
C SER A 175 -16.84 -9.95 26.65
N PRO A 176 -15.71 -10.61 26.90
CA PRO A 176 -14.39 -9.99 26.78
C PRO A 176 -14.07 -9.53 25.34
N LEU A 177 -14.76 -10.07 24.33
CA LEU A 177 -14.52 -9.78 22.90
C LEU A 177 -15.25 -8.52 22.39
N HIS A 178 -16.06 -7.86 23.22
CA HIS A 178 -16.95 -6.79 22.76
C HIS A 178 -16.23 -5.48 22.44
N ASP A 179 -15.04 -5.29 23.01
CA ASP A 179 -14.30 -4.04 22.93
C ASP A 179 -13.30 -4.11 21.78
N GLY A 180 -13.80 -3.90 20.56
CA GLY A 180 -13.00 -4.00 19.34
C GLY A 180 -13.80 -4.05 18.04
N ALA A 181 -13.15 -4.55 16.99
CA ALA A 181 -13.73 -4.73 15.67
C ALA A 181 -13.66 -6.20 15.24
N VAL A 182 -14.71 -6.69 14.59
CA VAL A 182 -14.67 -7.97 13.89
C VAL A 182 -14.13 -7.74 12.48
N ILE A 183 -13.07 -8.46 12.11
CA ILE A 183 -12.51 -8.45 10.76
C ILE A 183 -12.93 -9.75 10.07
N VAL A 184 -13.71 -9.63 8.99
CA VAL A 184 -14.14 -10.76 8.16
C VAL A 184 -13.23 -10.84 6.94
N ALA A 185 -12.55 -11.97 6.77
CA ALA A 185 -11.65 -12.24 5.65
C ALA A 185 -11.97 -13.60 5.03
N GLN A 186 -12.00 -13.68 3.70
CA GLN A 186 -12.25 -14.93 2.99
C GLN A 186 -13.55 -15.65 3.39
N GLY A 187 -14.54 -14.90 3.89
CA GLY A 187 -15.84 -15.43 4.30
C GLY A 187 -15.92 -15.95 5.74
N ARG A 188 -14.88 -15.71 6.55
CA ARG A 188 -14.80 -16.06 7.98
C ARG A 188 -14.40 -14.85 8.81
#